data_AF-A0A9P7Z1G2-F1
#
_entry.id   AF-A0A9P7Z1G2-F1
#
_cell.length_a   1.000
_cell.length_b   1.000
_cell.length_c   1.000
_cell.angle_alpha   90.00
_cell.angle_beta   90.00
_cell.angle_gamma   90.00
#
_symmetry.space_group_name_H-M   'P 1'
#
loop_
_entity.id
_entity.type
_entity.pdbx_description
1 polymer ?
#
loop_
_entity_poly.entity_id
_entity_poly.type
_entity_poly.pdbx_seq_one_letter_code
_entity_poly.pdbx_strand_id
1 'polypeptide(L)'
;CVSNIIAPQFFKANQEPLYPLGMGAILASYVLSMITMGLYMTYCAYENRRRDAVDEAGAKVHQDTDFKDLTDKQNIHFRYVW
;
A
#
# COMPACT_ATOMS: atom_id res chain seq x y z
N CYS A 1 -11.77 14.26 3.28
CA CYS A 1 -13.14 14.75 3.62
C CYS A 1 -14.09 13.65 4.07
N VAL A 2 -14.11 12.48 3.42
CA VAL A 2 -15.05 11.37 3.70
C VAL A 2 -15.07 10.94 5.18
N SER A 3 -13.90 10.89 5.84
CA SER A 3 -13.81 10.50 7.25
C SER A 3 -14.62 11.39 8.20
N ASN A 4 -14.75 12.69 7.91
CA ASN A 4 -15.51 13.62 8.76
C ASN A 4 -17.02 13.40 8.68
N ILE A 5 -17.51 12.81 7.59
CA ILE A 5 -18.93 12.47 7.40
C ILE A 5 -19.25 11.15 8.10
N ILE A 6 -18.33 10.19 8.01
CA ILE A 6 -18.52 8.81 8.48
C ILE A 6 -18.34 8.70 10.00
N ALA A 7 -17.36 9.41 10.59
CA ALA A 7 -16.99 9.25 11.99
C ALA A 7 -18.16 9.42 12.99
N PRO A 8 -19.03 10.46 12.89
CA PRO A 8 -20.14 10.65 13.85
C PRO A 8 -21.16 9.51 13.86
N GLN A 9 -21.29 8.76 12.75
CA GLN A 9 -22.25 7.66 12.64
C GLN A 9 -21.89 6.47 13.54
N PHE A 10 -20.63 6.38 13.98
CA PHE A 10 -20.15 5.34 14.90
C PHE A 10 -20.32 5.72 16.38
N PHE A 11 -20.54 6.99 16.70
CA PHE A 11 -20.73 7.48 18.08
C PHE A 11 -22.23 7.63 18.39
N LYS A 12 -22.87 6.50 18.72
CA LYS A 12 -24.30 6.49 19.03
C LYS A 12 -24.56 6.94 20.47
N ALA A 13 -25.51 7.85 20.66
CA ALA A 13 -25.87 8.38 21.99
C ALA A 13 -26.30 7.28 23.00
N ASN A 14 -26.87 6.17 22.52
CA ASN A 14 -27.25 5.04 23.37
C ASN A 14 -26.07 4.19 23.89
N GLN A 15 -24.84 4.53 23.50
CA GLN A 15 -23.61 3.84 23.89
C GLN A 15 -22.72 4.70 24.81
N GLU A 16 -23.23 5.84 25.28
CA GLU A 16 -22.57 6.66 26.29
C GLU A 16 -22.31 5.89 27.59
N PRO A 17 -21.21 6.19 28.31
CA PRO A 17 -20.13 7.14 28.00
C PRO A 17 -18.95 6.51 27.22
N LEU A 18 -18.95 5.18 27.05
CA LEU A 18 -17.77 4.43 26.59
C LEU A 18 -17.70 4.29 25.06
N TYR A 19 -18.81 4.39 24.34
CA TYR A 19 -18.88 4.32 22.88
C TYR A 19 -18.10 3.14 22.25
N PRO A 20 -18.36 1.89 22.66
CA PRO A 20 -17.60 0.71 22.20
C PRO A 20 -17.57 0.55 20.67
N LEU A 21 -18.61 0.97 19.96
CA LEU A 21 -18.67 0.88 18.50
C LEU A 21 -17.77 1.90 17.81
N GLY A 22 -17.70 3.12 18.33
CA GLY A 22 -16.76 4.16 17.87
C GLY A 22 -15.31 3.75 18.11
N MET A 23 -15.00 3.28 19.32
CA MET A 23 -13.66 2.77 19.65
C MET A 23 -13.28 1.56 18.80
N GLY A 24 -14.21 0.63 18.58
CA GLY A 24 -14.02 -0.52 17.71
C GLY A 24 -13.74 -0.13 16.26
N ALA A 25 -14.44 0.88 15.72
CA ALA A 25 -14.21 1.37 14.37
C ALA A 25 -12.81 2.00 14.20
N ILE A 26 -12.34 2.75 15.19
CA ILE A 26 -10.98 3.32 15.20
C ILE A 26 -9.94 2.19 15.20
N LEU A 27 -10.05 1.22 16.10
CA LEU A 27 -9.15 0.06 16.15
C LEU A 27 -9.16 -0.73 14.84
N ALA A 28 -10.35 -1.00 14.28
CA ALA A 28 -10.48 -1.69 13.01
C ALA A 28 -9.80 -0.92 11.86
N SER A 29 -9.92 0.42 11.84
CA SER A 29 -9.24 1.23 10.83
C SER A 29 -7.73 1.15 10.94
N TYR A 30 -7.15 1.16 12.16
CA TYR A 30 -5.71 0.99 12.36
C TYR A 30 -5.23 -0.37 11.89
N VAL A 31 -5.97 -1.44 12.23
CA VAL A 31 -5.65 -2.79 11.78
C VAL A 31 -5.69 -2.87 10.25
N LEU A 32 -6.72 -2.31 9.62
CA LEU A 32 -6.83 -2.26 8.16
C LEU A 32 -5.67 -1.48 7.52
N SER A 33 -5.27 -0.35 8.11
CA SER A 33 -4.12 0.43 7.64
C SER A 33 -2.81 -0.38 7.74
N MET A 34 -2.57 -1.08 8.85
CA MET A 34 -1.39 -1.95 9.00
C MET A 34 -1.38 -3.08 7.98
N ILE A 35 -2.53 -3.73 7.77
CA ILE A 35 -2.66 -4.80 6.76
C ILE A 35 -2.38 -4.24 5.36
N THR A 36 -3.00 -3.12 4.99
CA THR A 36 -2.84 -2.52 3.66
C THR A 36 -1.40 -2.11 3.41
N MET A 37 -0.74 -1.52 4.42
CA MET A 37 0.68 -1.17 4.34
C MET A 37 1.56 -2.43 4.19
N GLY A 38 1.31 -3.47 4.99
CA GLY A 38 2.05 -4.73 4.90
C GLY A 38 1.87 -5.44 3.55
N LEU A 39 0.66 -5.42 2.99
CA LEU A 39 0.39 -5.93 1.64
C LEU A 39 1.14 -5.14 0.58
N TYR A 40 1.17 -3.81 0.69
CA TYR A 40 1.92 -2.98 -0.25
C TYR A 40 3.42 -3.25 -0.17
N MET A 41 4.00 -3.28 1.03
CA MET A 41 5.43 -3.58 1.23
C MET A 41 5.81 -4.95 0.68
N THR A 42 5.02 -5.99 0.97
CA THR A 42 5.27 -7.35 0.48
C THR A 42 5.12 -7.45 -1.04
N TYR A 43 4.15 -6.75 -1.63
CA TYR A 43 3.99 -6.67 -3.07
C TYR A 43 5.20 -6.02 -3.74
N CYS A 44 5.66 -4.87 -3.23
CA CYS A 44 6.83 -4.19 -3.78
C CYS A 44 8.11 -5.03 -3.60
N ALA A 45 8.28 -5.71 -2.46
CA ALA A 45 9.39 -6.66 -2.24
C ALA A 45 9.35 -7.84 -3.22
N TYR A 46 8.17 -8.40 -3.47
CA TYR A 46 7.97 -9.47 -4.44
C TYR A 46 8.27 -9.01 -5.87
N GLU A 47 7.78 -7.84 -6.28
CA GLU A 47 8.04 -7.24 -7.59
C GLU A 47 9.55 -7.01 -7.80
N ASN A 48 10.24 -6.42 -6.82
CA ASN A 48 11.70 -6.24 -6.89
C ASN A 48 12.42 -7.59 -7.00
N ARG A 49 12.07 -8.57 -6.17
CA ARG A 49 12.71 -9.91 -6.20
C ARG A 49 12.46 -10.64 -7.53
N ARG A 50 11.27 -10.50 -8.12
CA ARG A 50 10.98 -11.05 -9.46
C ARG A 50 11.86 -10.38 -10.53
N ARG A 51 12.02 -9.06 -10.45
CA ARG A 51 12.85 -8.27 -11.38
C ARG A 51 14.36 -8.55 -11.16
N ASP A 52 14.80 -8.79 -9.92
CA ASP A 52 16.18 -9.19 -9.60
C ASP A 52 16.53 -10.53 -10.27
N ALA A 53 15.65 -11.53 -10.17
CA ALA A 53 15.86 -12.83 -10.82
C ALA A 53 15.93 -12.73 -12.36
N VAL A 54 15.28 -11.74 -12.96
CA VAL A 54 15.34 -11.49 -14.42
C VAL A 54 16.62 -10.76 -14.81
N ASP A 55 17.06 -9.78 -14.02
CA ASP A 55 18.33 -9.06 -14.24
C ASP A 55 19.54 -9.99 -14.05
N GLU A 56 19.53 -10.86 -13.02
CA GLU A 56 20.59 -11.85 -12.78
C GLU A 56 20.70 -12.90 -13.91
N ALA A 57 19.61 -13.17 -14.63
CA ALA A 57 19.61 -14.07 -15.78
C ALA A 57 20.24 -13.45 -17.06
N GLY A 58 20.81 -12.24 -16.97
CA GLY A 58 21.59 -11.60 -18.04
C GLY A 58 20.74 -10.89 -19.10
N ALA A 59 19.46 -10.62 -18.83
CA ALA A 59 18.53 -10.09 -19.82
C ALA A 59 18.41 -8.56 -19.76
N LYS A 60 19.19 -7.91 -20.64
CA LYS A 60 19.02 -6.54 -21.21
C LYS A 60 19.80 -5.39 -20.58
N VAL A 61 20.51 -4.70 -21.47
CA VAL A 61 21.36 -3.53 -21.28
C VAL A 61 20.49 -2.31 -20.88
N HIS A 62 20.84 -1.63 -19.79
CA HIS A 62 20.14 -0.47 -19.21
C HIS A 62 19.92 0.71 -20.19
N GLN A 63 20.67 0.80 -21.29
CA GLN A 63 20.63 1.95 -22.21
C GLN A 63 19.29 2.15 -22.92
N ASP A 64 18.45 1.12 -23.05
CA ASP A 64 17.25 1.18 -23.90
C ASP A 64 16.01 1.77 -23.21
N THR A 65 16.03 1.90 -21.87
CA THR A 65 14.88 2.36 -21.07
C THR A 65 15.02 3.78 -20.55
N ASP A 66 16.23 4.31 -20.39
CA ASP A 66 16.50 5.60 -19.74
C ASP A 66 15.89 6.81 -20.46
N PHE A 67 15.68 6.72 -21.77
CA PHE A 67 15.12 7.79 -22.59
C PHE A 67 13.65 7.58 -22.96
N LYS A 68 12.99 6.55 -22.40
CA LYS A 68 11.58 6.23 -22.68
C LYS A 68 10.71 6.59 -21.48
N ASP A 69 9.61 7.29 -21.72
CA ASP A 69 8.57 7.58 -20.71
C ASP A 69 7.78 6.30 -20.36
N LEU A 70 8.43 5.42 -19.59
CA LEU A 70 7.86 4.16 -19.13
C LEU A 70 7.29 4.32 -17.73
N THR A 71 6.10 3.77 -17.51
CA THR A 71 5.54 3.63 -16.15
C THR A 71 6.37 2.64 -15.32
N ASP A 72 6.24 2.72 -14.00
CA ASP A 72 6.92 1.85 -13.01
C ASP A 72 6.75 0.34 -13.28
N LYS A 73 5.60 -0.06 -13.83
CA LYS A 73 5.31 -1.44 -14.27
C LYS A 73 5.94 -1.83 -15.60
N GLN A 74 6.17 -0.85 -16.47
CA GLN A 74 6.77 -1.07 -17.79
C GLN A 74 8.31 -1.04 -17.73
N ASN A 75 8.88 -0.25 -16.81
CA ASN A 75 10.31 -0.18 -16.61
C ASN A 75 10.79 -1.34 -15.72
N ILE A 76 11.41 -2.34 -16.34
CA ILE A 76 11.95 -3.53 -15.67
C ILE A 76 13.07 -3.16 -14.69
N HIS A 77 13.82 -2.09 -14.98
CA HIS A 77 14.91 -1.59 -14.12
C HIS A 77 14.41 -0.69 -12.98
N PHE A 78 13.13 -0.30 -12.97
CA PHE A 78 12.58 0.47 -11.87
C PHE A 78 12.58 -0.40 -10.60
N ARG A 79 13.17 0.12 -9.54
CA ARG A 79 13.22 -0.51 -8.22
C ARG A 79 12.34 0.29 -7.28
N TYR A 80 11.35 -0.38 -6.70
CA TYR A 80 10.56 0.22 -5.65
C TYR A 80 11.45 0.40 -4.42
N VAL A 81 11.61 1.64 -3.95
CA VAL A 81 12.29 1.98 -2.70
C VAL A 81 11.21 2.40 -1.72
N TRP A 82 11.12 1.70 -0.59
CA TRP A 82 10.13 1.89 0.46
C TRP A 82 10.78 2.43 1.73
#